data_AF-A0A2D1A909-F1
#
_entry.id   AF-A0A2D1A909-F1
#
_cell.length_a   1.000
_cell.length_b   1.000
_cell.length_c   1.000
_cell.angle_alpha   90.00
_cell.angle_beta   90.00
_cell.angle_gamma   90.00
#
_symmetry.space_group_name_H-M   'P 1'
#
loop_
_entity.id
_entity.type
_entity.pdbx_description
1 polymer ?
#
loop_
_entity_poly.entity_id
_entity_poly.type
_entity_poly.pdbx_seq_one_letter_code
_entity_poly.pdbx_strand_id
1 'polypeptide(L)' 'NRVKYPLVRSRLLKLWREARVLMTPVAAWKSIVEDPKKRASYVQKRGLGGFVRASWA' A
#
# COMPACT_ATOMS: atom_id res chain seq x y z
N ASN A 1 -5.34 -13.12 -19.96
CA ASN A 1 -5.33 -12.26 -18.77
C ASN A 1 -4.66 -13.00 -17.60
N ARG A 2 -3.32 -13.08 -17.56
CA ARG A 2 -2.56 -13.89 -16.58
C ARG A 2 -1.74 -12.99 -15.65
N VAL A 3 -1.90 -13.15 -14.34
CA VAL A 3 -1.09 -12.45 -13.33
C VAL A 3 0.32 -13.05 -13.32
N LYS A 4 1.35 -12.22 -13.54
CA LYS A 4 2.76 -12.64 -13.62
C LYS A 4 3.58 -12.27 -12.39
N TYR A 5 3.17 -11.22 -11.67
CA TYR A 5 3.89 -10.65 -10.54
C TYR A 5 2.91 -10.28 -9.43
N PRO A 6 3.35 -10.21 -8.16
CA PRO A 6 2.53 -9.60 -7.13
C PRO A 6 2.32 -8.12 -7.48
N LEU A 7 1.07 -7.66 -7.36
CA LEU A 7 0.65 -6.32 -7.69
C LEU A 7 0.05 -5.65 -6.46
N VAL A 8 0.48 -4.41 -6.19
CA VAL A 8 -0.02 -3.61 -5.05
C VAL A 8 -0.50 -2.26 -5.59
N ARG A 9 -1.49 -1.67 -4.93
CA ARG A 9 -1.95 -0.32 -5.29
C ARG A 9 -0.82 0.69 -5.06
N SER A 10 -0.50 1.50 -6.06
CA SER A 10 0.60 2.47 -5.99
C SER A 10 0.54 3.38 -4.75
N ARG A 11 -0.66 3.92 -4.45
CA ARG A 11 -0.89 4.77 -3.27
C ARG A 11 -0.62 4.05 -1.95
N LEU A 12 -1.04 2.79 -1.83
CA LEU A 12 -0.78 2.00 -0.64
C LEU A 12 0.72 1.70 -0.51
N LEU A 13 1.38 1.31 -1.61
CA LEU A 13 2.80 0.98 -1.60
C LEU A 13 3.67 2.20 -1.27
N LYS A 14 3.27 3.40 -1.70
CA LYS A 14 3.93 4.65 -1.33
C LYS A 14 3.88 4.88 0.18
N LEU A 15 2.68 4.87 0.78
CA LEU A 15 2.50 5.00 2.23
C LEU A 15 3.27 3.92 3.01
N TRP A 16 3.23 2.68 2.51
CA TRP A 16 3.95 1.56 3.12
C TRP A 16 5.45 1.79 3.15
N ARG A 17 6.06 2.19 2.02
CA ARG A 17 7.50 2.47 1.94
C ARG A 17 7.90 3.63 2.85
N GLU A 18 7.13 4.72 2.84
CA GLU A 18 7.36 5.88 3.71
C GLU A 18 7.35 5.48 5.20
N ALA A 19 6.34 4.72 5.64
CA ALA A 19 6.24 4.28 7.02
C ALA A 19 7.34 3.28 7.41
N ARG A 20 7.72 2.37 6.49
CA ARG A 20 8.76 1.34 6.73
C ARG A 20 10.17 1.90 6.88
N VAL A 21 10.43 3.16 6.50
CA VAL A 21 11.71 3.84 6.78
C VAL A 21 11.91 4.01 8.29
N LEU A 22 10.84 4.28 9.05
CA LEU A 22 10.92 4.70 10.45
C LEU A 22 10.33 3.69 11.43
N MET A 23 9.50 2.75 10.95
CA MET A 23 8.69 1.87 11.81
C MET A 23 8.87 0.39 11.48
N THR A 24 8.71 -0.45 12.50
CA THR A 24 8.56 -1.91 12.32
C THR A 24 7.34 -2.22 11.45
N PRO A 25 7.25 -3.39 10.78
CA PRO A 25 6.16 -3.66 9.83
C PRO A 25 4.76 -3.51 10.44
N VAL A 26 4.57 -3.99 11.68
CA VAL A 26 3.29 -3.90 12.38
C VAL A 26 2.95 -2.46 12.76
N ALA A 27 3.93 -1.70 13.28
CA ALA A 27 3.75 -0.30 13.61
C ALA A 27 3.49 0.57 12.35
N ALA A 28 4.21 0.29 11.26
CA ALA A 28 4.00 0.93 9.97
C ALA A 28 2.58 0.71 9.47
N TRP A 29 2.10 -0.54 9.51
CA TRP A 29 0.73 -0.87 9.13
C TRP A 29 -0.29 -0.14 9.99
N LYS A 30 -0.12 -0.19 11.31
CA LYS A 30 -0.97 0.53 12.28
C LYS A 30 -1.08 2.02 11.95
N SER A 31 0.04 2.68 11.71
CA SER A 31 0.10 4.11 11.37
C SER A 31 -0.62 4.52 10.07
N ILE A 32 -0.85 3.55 9.17
CA ILE A 32 -1.54 3.77 7.89
C ILE A 32 -3.04 3.50 8.04
N VAL A 33 -3.42 2.42 8.71
CA VAL A 33 -4.83 2.00 8.80
C VAL A 33 -5.63 2.76 9.85
N GLU A 34 -4.97 3.23 10.91
CA GLU A 34 -5.60 4.01 11.99
C GLU A 34 -5.71 5.50 11.64
N ASP A 35 -4.98 5.98 10.63
CA ASP A 35 -5.14 7.32 10.08
C ASP A 35 -6.25 7.33 9.01
N PRO A 36 -7.41 7.97 9.27
CA PRO A 36 -8.54 7.95 8.33
C PRO A 36 -8.21 8.58 6.97
N LYS A 37 -7.33 9.60 6.94
CA LYS A 37 -6.92 10.27 5.71
C LYS A 37 -6.05 9.36 4.85
N LYS A 38 -5.05 8.71 5.47
CA LYS A 38 -4.21 7.72 4.77
C LYS A 38 -5.03 6.54 4.29
N ARG A 39 -5.93 6.01 5.12
CA ARG A 39 -6.84 4.91 4.75
C ARG A 39 -7.72 5.29 3.55
N ALA A 40 -8.39 6.43 3.60
CA ALA A 40 -9.24 6.90 2.51
C ALA A 40 -8.48 7.03 1.19
N SER A 41 -7.22 7.49 1.25
CA SER A 41 -6.40 7.78 0.07
C SER A 41 -6.19 6.59 -0.88
N TYR A 42 -6.10 5.35 -0.36
CA TYR A 42 -5.94 4.13 -1.15
C TYR A 42 -7.24 3.33 -1.29
N VAL A 43 -8.15 3.40 -0.31
CA VAL A 43 -9.44 2.69 -0.35
C VAL A 43 -10.34 3.26 -1.45
N GLN A 44 -10.45 4.59 -1.57
CA GLN A 44 -11.28 5.24 -2.60
C GLN A 44 -10.80 4.98 -4.03
N LYS A 45 -9.57 4.47 -4.21
CA LYS A 45 -8.99 4.16 -5.52
C LYS A 45 -9.10 2.68 -5.90
N ARG A 46 -9.76 1.85 -5.08
CA ARG A 46 -10.07 0.46 -5.45
C ARG A 46 -10.95 0.44 -6.71
N GLY A 47 -10.69 -0.51 -7.61
CA GLY A 47 -11.35 -0.57 -8.92
C GLY A 47 -10.82 0.42 -9.97
N LEU A 48 -10.06 1.46 -9.59
CA LEU A 48 -9.63 2.53 -10.50
C LEU A 48 -8.20 2.37 -11.07
N GLY A 49 -7.71 1.14 -11.23
CA GLY A 49 -6.36 0.88 -11.77
C GLY A 49 -5.19 1.43 -10.91
N GLY A 50 -3.99 1.57 -11.48
CA GLY A 50 -2.81 2.03 -10.73
C GLY A 50 -2.17 0.94 -9.85
N PHE A 51 -2.19 -0.30 -10.33
CA PHE A 51 -1.36 -1.36 -9.77
C PHE A 51 0.09 -1.18 -10.20
N VAL A 52 1.02 -1.42 -9.27
CA VAL A 52 2.46 -1.46 -9.53
C VAL A 52 3.01 -2.80 -9.10
N ARG A 53 4.09 -3.23 -9.77
CA ARG A 53 4.78 -4.48 -9.44
C ARG A 53 5.41 -4.39 -8.05
N ALA A 54 5.22 -5.44 -7.26
CA ALA A 54 5.86 -5.63 -5.96
C ALA A 54 6.82 -6.83 -6.00
N SER A 55 7.44 -7.12 -4.86
CA SER A 55 8.22 -8.33 -4.58
C SER A 55 7.48 -9.22 -3.59
N TRP A 56 7.85 -10.51 -3.54
CA TRP A 56 7.36 -11.47 -2.54
C TRP A 56 8.08 -11.39 -1.18
N ALA A 57 9.20 -10.67 -1.13
CA ALA A 57 10.02 -10.48 0.06
C ALA A 57 9.34 -9.65 1.14
#